data_AF-A0A8H5XPS2-F1
#
_entry.id   AF-A0A8H5XPS2-F1
#
_cell.length_a   1.000
_cell.length_b   1.000
_cell.length_c   1.000
_cell.angle_alpha   90.00
_cell.angle_beta   90.00
_cell.angle_gamma   90.00
#
_symmetry.space_group_name_H-M   'P 1'
#
loop_
_entity.id
_entity.type
_entity.pdbx_description
1 polymer ?
#
loop_
_entity_poly.entity_id
_entity_poly.type
_entity_poly.pdbx_seq_one_letter_code
_entity_poly.pdbx_strand_id
1 'polypeptide(L)'
;METPLSQVPPEVSPEQEQLMEISRHFYYVRKADARMFPGAKTLLKLSIQKYMAKYEVEFLDDDQRLRVSVPFDMLKKDSDEGFRRIMGIQDAMRKSKLLNFFRDDTIENLKKEVETAQIRVSGLERRGANTAKEREELKVAQDLVRIHEDGLAKQQRIRQEWES
;
A
#
# COMPACT_ATOMS: atom_id res chain seq x y z
N MET A 1 -8.40 -45.53 -15.10
CA MET A 1 -8.79 -44.73 -13.92
C MET A 1 -7.81 -43.58 -13.84
N GLU A 2 -8.27 -42.38 -14.14
CA GLU A 2 -7.45 -41.16 -14.13
C GLU A 2 -7.25 -40.69 -12.69
N THR A 3 -6.00 -40.43 -12.32
CA THR A 3 -5.61 -39.84 -11.04
C THR A 3 -6.05 -38.37 -11.02
N PRO A 4 -6.80 -37.88 -10.03
CA PRO A 4 -7.09 -36.46 -9.95
C PRO A 4 -5.82 -35.72 -9.52
N LEU A 5 -5.30 -34.88 -10.40
CA LEU A 5 -4.32 -33.85 -10.07
C LEU A 5 -4.96 -32.93 -9.02
N SER A 6 -4.62 -33.14 -7.75
CA SER A 6 -4.87 -32.18 -6.69
C SER A 6 -4.08 -30.91 -7.02
N GLN A 7 -4.75 -29.96 -7.65
CA GLN A 7 -4.22 -28.61 -7.84
C GLN A 7 -4.26 -27.92 -6.49
N VAL A 8 -3.23 -28.15 -5.67
CA VAL A 8 -2.90 -27.24 -4.57
C VAL A 8 -2.64 -25.88 -5.24
N PRO A 9 -3.37 -24.80 -4.87
CA PRO A 9 -3.08 -23.49 -5.42
C PRO A 9 -1.61 -23.15 -5.15
N PRO A 10 -0.89 -22.52 -6.10
CA PRO A 10 0.50 -22.15 -5.87
C PRO A 10 0.60 -21.32 -4.60
N GLU A 11 1.39 -21.80 -3.66
CA GLU A 11 1.68 -21.12 -2.41
C GLU A 11 2.45 -19.83 -2.75
N VAL A 12 1.89 -18.68 -2.39
CA VAL A 12 2.50 -17.39 -2.69
C VAL A 12 3.77 -17.25 -1.86
N SER A 13 4.89 -16.85 -2.45
CA SER A 13 6.15 -16.73 -1.70
C SER A 13 6.05 -15.60 -0.65
N PRO A 14 6.81 -15.66 0.46
CA PRO A 14 6.80 -14.59 1.47
C PRO A 14 7.12 -13.20 0.91
N GLU A 15 8.00 -13.13 -0.10
CA GLU A 15 8.36 -11.87 -0.78
C GLU A 15 7.18 -11.34 -1.61
N GLN A 16 6.46 -12.23 -2.31
CA GLN A 16 5.26 -11.88 -3.05
C GLN A 16 4.13 -11.45 -2.10
N GLU A 17 4.02 -12.08 -0.93
CA GLU A 17 3.07 -11.69 0.11
C GLU A 17 3.34 -10.27 0.60
N GLN A 18 4.60 -9.95 0.90
CA GLN A 18 5.02 -8.59 1.29
C GLN A 18 4.82 -7.58 0.17
N LEU A 19 5.12 -7.93 -1.07
CA LEU A 19 4.90 -7.04 -2.21
C LEU A 19 3.40 -6.75 -2.40
N MET A 20 2.54 -7.77 -2.28
CA MET A 20 1.08 -7.58 -2.32
C MET A 20 0.61 -6.70 -1.17
N GLU A 21 1.16 -6.90 0.03
CA GLU A 21 0.87 -6.08 1.20
C GLU A 21 1.22 -4.61 0.93
N ILE A 22 2.41 -4.31 0.41
CA ILE A 22 2.79 -2.94 0.06
C ILE A 22 1.89 -2.36 -1.03
N SER A 23 1.56 -3.17 -2.04
CA SER A 23 0.81 -2.73 -3.23
C SER A 23 -0.68 -2.48 -2.95
N ARG A 24 -1.22 -3.00 -1.85
CA ARG A 24 -2.65 -2.84 -1.52
C ARG A 24 -2.97 -1.57 -0.79
N HIS A 25 -1.95 -0.90 -0.24
CA HIS A 25 -2.11 0.27 0.62
C HIS A 25 -1.90 1.57 -0.16
N PHE A 26 -2.86 2.47 0.00
CA PHE A 26 -2.85 3.81 -0.54
C PHE A 26 -2.87 4.80 0.62
N TYR A 27 -1.92 5.72 0.61
CA TYR A 27 -1.72 6.68 1.68
C TYR A 27 -2.10 8.07 1.22
N TYR A 28 -2.83 8.77 2.08
CA TYR A 28 -3.20 10.14 1.87
C TYR A 28 -2.86 10.96 3.10
N VAL A 29 -2.45 12.21 2.88
CA VAL A 29 -2.15 13.18 3.92
C VAL A 29 -3.15 14.31 3.90
N ARG A 30 -3.53 14.81 5.07
CA ARG A 30 -4.46 15.92 5.22
C ARG A 30 -3.90 17.18 4.57
N LYS A 31 -4.75 17.87 3.81
CA LYS A 31 -4.42 19.18 3.23
C LYS A 31 -4.44 20.24 4.34
N ALA A 32 -3.38 21.04 4.41
CA ALA A 32 -3.21 22.04 5.47
C ALA A 32 -4.29 23.13 5.45
N ASP A 33 -4.85 23.43 4.27
CA ASP A 33 -5.88 24.43 4.03
C ASP A 33 -7.32 23.90 4.14
N ALA A 34 -7.49 22.57 4.22
CA ALA A 34 -8.81 21.97 4.29
C ALA A 34 -9.42 22.08 5.70
N ARG A 35 -10.20 23.15 5.90
CA ARG A 35 -11.02 23.32 7.10
C ARG A 35 -12.22 22.39 7.07
N MET A 36 -12.41 21.60 8.13
CA MET A 36 -13.63 20.83 8.35
C MET A 36 -14.66 21.73 9.03
N PHE A 37 -15.80 21.95 8.37
CA PHE A 37 -16.93 22.66 8.99
C PHE A 37 -17.63 21.76 10.02
N PRO A 38 -18.41 22.33 10.96
CA PRO A 38 -19.18 21.55 11.93
C PRO A 38 -20.14 20.57 11.22
N GLY A 39 -19.99 19.28 11.48
CA GLY A 39 -20.76 18.22 10.80
C GLY A 39 -20.07 17.55 9.61
N ALA A 40 -18.93 18.08 9.13
CA ALA A 40 -18.14 17.46 8.07
C ALA A 40 -17.69 16.03 8.44
N LYS A 41 -17.32 15.78 9.71
CA LYS A 41 -16.92 14.45 10.19
C LYS A 41 -18.06 13.42 10.07
N THR A 42 -19.30 13.81 10.37
CA THR A 42 -20.48 12.95 10.21
C THR A 42 -20.76 12.66 8.75
N LEU A 43 -20.70 13.68 7.89
CA LEU A 43 -20.89 13.50 6.45
C LEU A 43 -19.81 12.63 5.82
N LEU A 44 -18.55 12.77 6.26
CA LEU A 44 -17.44 11.92 5.85
C LEU A 44 -17.67 10.46 6.28
N LYS A 45 -18.11 10.22 7.52
CA LYS A 45 -18.45 8.86 7.97
C LYS A 45 -19.54 8.23 7.10
N LEU A 46 -20.61 8.95 6.80
CA LEU A 46 -21.69 8.46 5.94
C LEU A 46 -21.23 8.22 4.50
N SER A 47 -20.39 9.12 3.96
CA SER A 47 -19.88 8.98 2.59
C SER A 47 -18.89 7.82 2.46
N ILE A 48 -18.04 7.59 3.47
CA ILE A 48 -17.18 6.40 3.58
C ILE A 48 -18.03 5.14 3.60
N GLN A 49 -19.04 5.08 4.47
CA GLN A 49 -19.95 3.92 4.52
C GLN A 49 -20.64 3.66 3.18
N LYS A 50 -20.99 4.71 2.43
CA LYS A 50 -21.69 4.56 1.15
C LYS A 50 -20.78 4.16 -0.01
N TYR A 51 -19.60 4.74 -0.12
CA TYR A 51 -18.75 4.62 -1.31
C TYR A 51 -17.48 3.80 -1.10
N MET A 52 -17.03 3.64 0.15
CA MET A 52 -15.76 3.01 0.50
C MET A 52 -15.93 1.66 1.23
N ALA A 53 -17.16 1.17 1.45
CA ALA A 53 -17.41 -0.03 2.27
C ALA A 53 -16.69 -1.32 1.84
N LYS A 54 -16.25 -1.38 0.57
CA LYS A 54 -15.47 -2.51 0.02
C LYS A 54 -13.95 -2.39 0.21
N TYR A 55 -13.51 -1.30 0.84
CA TYR A 55 -12.11 -1.00 1.15
C TYR A 55 -11.93 -0.88 2.65
N GLU A 56 -10.74 -1.19 3.14
CA GLU A 56 -10.35 -0.91 4.52
C GLU A 56 -9.92 0.54 4.59
N VAL A 57 -10.58 1.34 5.43
CA VAL A 57 -10.28 2.77 5.58
C VAL A 57 -9.90 3.05 7.02
N GLU A 58 -8.70 3.58 7.22
CA GLU A 58 -8.14 3.84 8.54
C GLU A 58 -7.59 5.26 8.63
N PHE A 59 -7.99 5.98 9.67
CA PHE A 59 -7.44 7.29 10.00
C PHE A 59 -6.25 7.10 10.94
N LEU A 60 -5.13 7.74 10.60
CA LEU A 60 -3.86 7.66 11.31
C LEU A 60 -3.48 9.06 11.80
N ASP A 61 -2.64 9.11 12.84
CA ASP A 61 -2.03 10.34 13.38
C ASP A 61 -3.06 11.45 13.66
N ASP A 62 -4.10 11.16 14.47
CA ASP A 62 -5.18 12.11 14.80
C ASP A 62 -5.85 12.76 13.57
N ASP A 63 -6.34 11.90 12.67
CA ASP A 63 -6.99 12.26 11.40
C ASP A 63 -6.08 13.05 10.43
N GLN A 64 -4.75 13.12 10.65
CA GLN A 64 -3.80 13.79 9.74
C GLN A 64 -3.42 12.93 8.53
N ARG A 65 -3.56 11.62 8.65
CA ARG A 65 -3.29 10.67 7.57
C ARG A 65 -4.46 9.71 7.40
N LEU A 66 -4.58 9.19 6.20
CA LEU A 66 -5.60 8.24 5.83
C LEU A 66 -4.93 7.10 5.05
N ARG A 67 -5.17 5.88 5.48
CA ARG A 67 -4.80 4.67 4.75
C ARG A 67 -6.07 4.05 4.17
N VAL A 68 -6.04 3.79 2.87
CA VAL A 68 -7.07 3.01 2.18
C VAL A 68 -6.42 1.74 1.66
N SER A 69 -6.99 0.59 1.99
CA SER A 69 -6.46 -0.71 1.58
C SER A 69 -7.48 -1.50 0.78
N VAL A 70 -6.99 -2.21 -0.23
CA VAL A 70 -7.75 -3.33 -0.80
C VAL A 70 -7.63 -4.52 0.16
N PRO A 71 -8.74 -5.20 0.50
CA PRO A 71 -8.70 -6.44 1.29
C PRO A 71 -7.78 -7.48 0.66
N PHE A 72 -6.96 -8.15 1.48
CA PHE A 72 -5.88 -9.02 1.02
C PHE A 72 -6.38 -10.25 0.24
N ASP A 73 -7.51 -10.81 0.66
CA ASP A 73 -8.22 -11.90 -0.01
C ASP A 73 -8.64 -11.57 -1.45
N MET A 74 -8.81 -10.28 -1.76
CA MET A 74 -9.16 -9.80 -3.09
C MET A 74 -7.94 -9.61 -4.02
N LEU A 75 -6.71 -9.70 -3.48
CA LEU A 75 -5.46 -9.57 -4.25
C LEU A 75 -4.75 -10.90 -4.50
N LYS A 76 -5.08 -11.94 -3.73
CA LYS A 76 -4.51 -13.30 -3.90
C LYS A 76 -4.74 -13.91 -5.29
N LYS A 77 -5.70 -13.40 -6.04
CA LYS A 77 -5.86 -13.72 -7.47
C LYS A 77 -5.31 -12.53 -8.23
N ASP A 78 -4.10 -12.66 -8.75
CA ASP A 78 -3.48 -11.70 -9.67
C ASP A 78 -4.35 -11.62 -10.95
N SER A 79 -5.44 -10.86 -10.82
CA SER A 79 -6.61 -10.92 -11.68
C SER A 79 -7.02 -9.51 -12.02
N ASP A 80 -7.57 -9.35 -13.22
CA ASP A 80 -8.14 -8.09 -13.69
C ASP A 80 -9.17 -7.51 -12.70
N GLU A 81 -9.76 -8.32 -11.82
CA GLU A 81 -10.65 -7.84 -10.76
C GLU A 81 -9.89 -7.10 -9.64
N GLY A 82 -8.77 -7.64 -9.16
CA GLY A 82 -7.92 -6.98 -8.17
C GLY A 82 -7.40 -5.63 -8.68
N PHE A 83 -6.93 -5.60 -9.93
CA PHE A 83 -6.52 -4.36 -10.59
C PHE A 83 -7.67 -3.37 -10.75
N ARG A 84 -8.86 -3.81 -11.22
CA ARG A 84 -10.04 -2.93 -11.31
C ARG A 84 -10.47 -2.35 -9.96
N ARG A 85 -10.31 -3.11 -8.87
CA ARG A 85 -10.62 -2.61 -7.51
C ARG A 85 -9.64 -1.54 -7.06
N ILE A 86 -8.35 -1.73 -7.33
CA ILE A 86 -7.32 -0.70 -7.13
C ILE A 86 -7.69 0.57 -7.92
N MET A 87 -8.04 0.41 -9.20
CA MET A 87 -8.45 1.53 -10.04
C MET A 87 -9.70 2.24 -9.52
N GLY A 88 -10.60 1.50 -8.87
CA GLY A 88 -11.81 2.05 -8.25
C GLY A 88 -11.59 2.89 -6.99
N ILE A 89 -10.40 2.85 -6.36
CA ILE A 89 -10.13 3.61 -5.12
C ILE A 89 -10.24 5.11 -5.38
N GLN A 90 -9.65 5.61 -6.47
CA GLN A 90 -9.64 7.04 -6.76
C GLN A 90 -11.06 7.58 -6.98
N ASP A 91 -11.90 6.84 -7.70
CA ASP A 91 -13.31 7.17 -7.90
C ASP A 91 -14.11 7.13 -6.59
N ALA A 92 -13.88 6.11 -5.75
CA ALA A 92 -14.53 5.99 -4.44
C ALA A 92 -14.10 7.13 -3.49
N MET A 93 -12.83 7.52 -3.51
CA MET A 93 -12.27 8.67 -2.79
C MET A 93 -12.88 9.99 -3.27
N ARG A 94 -13.12 10.13 -4.57
CA ARG A 94 -13.81 11.29 -5.16
C ARG A 94 -15.28 11.34 -4.73
N LYS A 95 -16.02 10.24 -4.88
CA LYS A 95 -17.44 10.13 -4.50
C LYS A 95 -17.70 10.31 -3.02
N SER A 96 -16.78 9.85 -2.17
CA SER A 96 -16.82 10.06 -0.72
C SER A 96 -16.42 11.46 -0.29
N LYS A 97 -15.96 12.32 -1.22
CA LYS A 97 -15.44 13.68 -0.97
C LYS A 97 -14.17 13.70 -0.11
N LEU A 98 -13.49 12.55 0.08
CA LEU A 98 -12.25 12.48 0.85
C LEU A 98 -11.12 13.27 0.18
N LEU A 99 -11.07 13.29 -1.15
CA LEU A 99 -10.10 14.10 -1.90
C LEU A 99 -10.23 15.61 -1.69
N ASN A 100 -11.31 16.09 -1.07
CA ASN A 100 -11.41 17.50 -0.66
C ASN A 100 -10.51 17.80 0.54
N PHE A 101 -10.28 16.81 1.42
CA PHE A 101 -9.57 16.96 2.68
C PHE A 101 -8.18 16.32 2.67
N PHE A 102 -7.98 15.31 1.83
CA PHE A 102 -6.75 14.55 1.75
C PHE A 102 -6.15 14.63 0.33
N ARG A 103 -4.82 14.64 0.25
CA ARG A 103 -4.06 14.50 -1.00
C ARG A 103 -3.31 13.18 -0.98
N ASP A 104 -3.15 12.58 -2.15
CA ASP A 104 -2.37 11.34 -2.30
C ASP A 104 -0.91 11.59 -1.90
N ASP A 105 -0.38 10.71 -1.06
CA ASP A 105 0.99 10.70 -0.54
C ASP A 105 1.63 9.32 -0.71
N THR A 106 1.00 8.39 -1.44
CA THR A 106 1.42 6.98 -1.54
C THR A 106 2.83 6.84 -2.07
N ILE A 107 3.15 7.52 -3.17
CA ILE A 107 4.48 7.49 -3.79
C ILE A 107 5.54 8.10 -2.87
N GLU A 108 5.25 9.23 -2.23
CA GLU A 108 6.20 9.90 -1.34
C GLU A 108 6.42 9.08 -0.05
N ASN A 109 5.39 8.40 0.46
CA ASN A 109 5.54 7.47 1.57
C ASN A 109 6.45 6.30 1.18
N LEU A 110 6.24 5.68 0.02
CA LEU A 110 7.07 4.55 -0.43
C LEU A 110 8.53 4.94 -0.69
N LYS A 111 8.79 6.14 -1.24
CA LYS A 111 10.16 6.66 -1.38
C LYS A 111 10.88 6.75 -0.02
N LYS A 112 10.19 7.21 1.03
CA LYS A 112 10.75 7.28 2.39
C LYS A 112 11.05 5.89 2.96
N GLU A 113 10.20 4.91 2.69
CA GLU A 113 10.44 3.51 3.11
C GLU A 113 11.67 2.93 2.40
N VAL A 114 11.80 3.16 1.08
CA VAL A 114 13.00 2.77 0.30
C VAL A 114 14.25 3.43 0.88
N GLU A 115 14.22 4.75 1.09
CA GLU A 115 15.36 5.50 1.65
C GLU A 115 15.76 4.99 3.05
N THR A 116 14.77 4.73 3.91
CA THR A 116 15.00 4.21 5.26
C THR A 116 15.68 2.83 5.22
N ALA A 117 15.20 1.94 4.34
CA ALA A 117 15.80 0.63 4.14
C ALA A 117 17.23 0.74 3.57
N GLN A 118 17.47 1.64 2.60
CA GLN A 118 18.79 1.91 2.03
C GLN A 118 19.79 2.47 3.06
N ILE A 119 19.35 3.37 3.95
CA ILE A 119 20.16 3.88 5.06
C ILE A 119 20.58 2.73 5.98
N ARG A 120 19.66 1.79 6.26
CA ARG A 120 19.94 0.62 7.09
C ARG A 120 20.97 -0.31 6.44
N VAL A 121 20.83 -0.60 5.14
CA VAL A 121 21.81 -1.38 4.35
C VAL A 121 23.18 -0.71 4.41
N SER A 122 23.26 0.57 4.05
CA SER A 122 24.50 1.34 4.07
C SER A 122 25.17 1.34 5.45
N GLY A 123 24.37 1.45 6.52
CA GLY A 123 24.87 1.40 7.89
C GLY A 123 25.48 0.04 8.26
N LEU A 124 24.87 -1.06 7.84
CA LEU A 124 25.37 -2.43 8.06
C LEU A 124 26.62 -2.72 7.22
N GLU A 125 26.65 -2.30 5.96
CA GLU A 125 27.80 -2.45 5.08
C GLU A 125 29.03 -1.70 5.60
N ARG A 126 28.86 -0.44 6.04
CA ARG A 126 29.96 0.37 6.61
C ARG A 126 30.56 -0.23 7.87
N ARG A 127 29.74 -0.89 8.71
CA ARG A 127 30.24 -1.57 9.91
C ARG A 127 30.96 -2.88 9.59
N GLY A 128 30.82 -3.38 8.35
CA GLY A 128 31.29 -4.69 7.93
C GLY A 128 30.54 -5.77 8.69
N ALA A 129 29.38 -6.21 8.22
CA ALA A 129 28.57 -7.25 8.87
C ALA A 129 29.42 -8.52 9.12
N ASN A 130 29.94 -8.64 10.34
CA ASN A 130 30.99 -9.59 10.69
C ASN A 130 30.45 -10.81 11.43
N THR A 131 29.29 -10.67 12.06
CA THR A 131 28.56 -11.77 12.69
C THR A 131 27.55 -12.39 11.73
N ALA A 132 27.22 -13.68 11.94
CA ALA A 132 26.16 -14.34 11.18
C ALA A 132 24.81 -13.59 11.29
N LYS A 133 24.54 -13.02 12.47
CA LYS A 133 23.35 -12.21 12.72
C LYS A 133 23.31 -10.93 11.88
N GLU A 134 24.41 -10.17 11.84
CA GLU A 134 24.47 -8.93 11.04
C GLU A 134 24.40 -9.21 9.54
N ARG A 135 24.91 -10.36 9.07
CA ARG A 135 24.78 -10.77 7.66
C ARG A 135 23.33 -11.09 7.30
N GLU A 136 22.61 -11.76 8.20
CA GLU A 136 21.19 -12.02 8.02
C GLU A 136 20.39 -10.70 8.05
N GLU A 137 20.69 -9.79 8.98
CA GLU A 137 20.06 -8.47 9.02
C GLU A 137 20.33 -7.64 7.76
N LEU A 138 21.55 -7.74 7.20
CA LEU A 138 21.90 -7.09 5.94
C LEU A 138 21.08 -7.65 4.79
N LYS A 139 21.00 -8.98 4.68
CA LYS A 139 20.20 -9.65 3.66
C LYS A 139 18.72 -9.23 3.74
N VAL A 140 18.13 -9.28 4.94
CA VAL A 140 16.74 -8.83 5.16
C VAL A 140 16.55 -7.36 4.77
N ALA A 141 17.51 -6.49 5.11
CA ALA A 141 17.43 -5.08 4.73
C ALA A 141 17.52 -4.88 3.21
N GLN A 142 18.38 -5.64 2.52
CA GLN A 142 18.48 -5.62 1.06
C GLN A 142 17.22 -6.14 0.38
N ASP A 143 16.63 -7.23 0.89
CA ASP A 143 15.38 -7.78 0.40
C ASP A 143 14.23 -6.76 0.56
N LEU A 144 14.17 -6.06 1.70
CA LEU A 144 13.20 -4.99 1.93
C LEU A 144 13.36 -3.82 0.96
N VAL A 145 14.60 -3.39 0.65
CA VAL A 145 14.84 -2.36 -0.37
C VAL A 145 14.23 -2.79 -1.70
N ARG A 146 14.55 -4.00 -2.17
CA ARG A 146 14.03 -4.52 -3.44
C ARG A 146 12.51 -4.57 -3.46
N ILE A 147 11.87 -5.08 -2.41
CA ILE A 147 10.41 -5.19 -2.33
C ILE A 147 9.75 -3.80 -2.31
N HIS A 148 10.32 -2.83 -1.58
CA HIS A 148 9.80 -1.45 -1.58
C HIS A 148 9.99 -0.75 -2.94
N GLU A 149 11.11 -0.98 -3.63
CA GLU A 149 11.35 -0.47 -4.98
C GLU A 149 10.34 -1.06 -5.99
N ASP A 150 10.07 -2.37 -5.92
CA ASP A 150 9.06 -3.03 -6.74
C ASP A 150 7.65 -2.49 -6.44
N GLY A 151 7.32 -2.30 -5.16
CA GLY A 151 6.06 -1.69 -4.73
C GLY A 151 5.89 -0.26 -5.23
N LEU A 152 6.97 0.53 -5.18
CA LEU A 152 7.01 1.90 -5.72
C LEU A 152 6.77 1.90 -7.24
N ALA A 153 7.46 1.03 -7.98
CA ALA A 153 7.28 0.91 -9.42
C ALA A 153 5.84 0.52 -9.78
N LYS A 154 5.23 -0.40 -9.02
CA LYS A 154 3.83 -0.80 -9.23
C LYS A 154 2.86 0.34 -8.96
N GLN A 155 3.05 1.10 -7.88
CA GLN A 155 2.22 2.27 -7.57
C GLN A 155 2.39 3.40 -8.60
N GLN A 156 3.60 3.60 -9.14
CA GLN A 156 3.82 4.54 -10.23
C GLN A 156 3.04 4.16 -11.49
N ARG A 157 3.01 2.87 -11.86
CA ARG A 157 2.20 2.39 -12.99
C ARG A 157 0.70 2.62 -12.75
N ILE A 158 0.19 2.27 -11.56
CA ILE A 158 -1.21 2.52 -11.19
C ILE A 158 -1.54 4.01 -11.34
N ARG A 159 -0.66 4.89 -10.88
CA ARG A 159 -0.86 6.34 -11.00
C ARG A 159 -0.85 6.82 -12.46
N GLN A 160 0.04 6.31 -13.31
CA GLN A 160 0.05 6.66 -14.74
C GLN A 160 -1.27 6.27 -15.41
N GLU A 161 -1.81 5.10 -15.06
CA GLU A 161 -3.11 4.62 -15.55
C GLU A 161 -4.29 5.47 -15.02
N TRP A 162 -4.16 6.12 -13.86
CA TRP A 162 -5.15 7.09 -13.38
C TRP A 162 -5.11 8.43 -14.10
N GLU A 163 -3.95 8.81 -14.63
CA GLU A 163 -3.71 10.09 -15.30
C GLU A 163 -3.93 10.03 -16.82
N SER A 164 -4.06 8.82 -17.39
CA SER A 164 -4.32 8.56 -18.83
C SER A 164 -5.80 8.63 -19.19
#